data_AF-A0A969W8X8-F1
#
_entry.id   AF-A0A969W8X8-F1
#
_cell.length_a   1.000
_cell.length_b   1.000
_cell.length_c   1.000
_cell.angle_alpha   90.00
_cell.angle_beta   90.00
_cell.angle_gamma   90.00
#
_symmetry.space_group_name_H-M   'P 1'
#
loop_
_entity.id
_entity.type
_entity.pdbx_description
1 polymer ?
#
loop_
_entity_poly.entity_id
_entity_poly.type
_entity_poly.pdbx_seq_one_letter_code
_entity_poly.pdbx_strand_id
1 'polypeptide(L)'
;MADADRQAPVLSGTNDDSAALLQTLADGSLPPARFTHAQHLKAGWACLRDAACAGDAETRFCTLLQTYVRHIGAQAKYHHTLSVALLRLIEARRRQMPAADWASFVAAFPELQRDALGLLHRHYSPARLDTADARAHFVAPDREALPGTG
;
A
#
# COMPACT_ATOMS: atom_id res chain seq x y z
N MET A 1 -24.92 -29.10 39.51
CA MET A 1 -25.29 -27.70 39.19
C MET A 1 -24.42 -27.30 38.01
N ALA A 2 -25.07 -26.92 36.91
CA ALA A 2 -24.52 -26.88 35.57
C ALA A 2 -23.47 -25.78 35.34
N ASP A 3 -22.49 -26.14 34.49
CA ASP A 3 -21.91 -25.40 33.37
C ASP A 3 -22.23 -23.89 33.26
N ALA A 4 -21.17 -23.07 33.27
CA ALA A 4 -20.99 -22.01 32.28
C ALA A 4 -19.51 -21.62 32.26
N ASP A 5 -18.76 -22.40 31.49
CA ASP A 5 -17.51 -21.99 30.87
C ASP A 5 -17.73 -20.65 30.14
N ARG A 6 -17.26 -19.55 30.73
CA ARG A 6 -17.13 -18.26 30.04
C ARG A 6 -15.71 -18.14 29.54
N GLN A 7 -15.39 -18.91 28.51
CA GLN A 7 -14.31 -18.56 27.61
C GLN A 7 -14.68 -17.27 26.87
N ALA A 8 -14.00 -16.19 27.25
CA ALA A 8 -13.96 -14.96 26.47
C ALA A 8 -13.47 -15.28 25.05
N PRO A 9 -13.98 -14.59 24.01
CA PRO A 9 -13.59 -14.88 22.64
C PRO A 9 -12.08 -14.66 22.50
N VAL A 10 -11.41 -15.70 22.03
CA VAL A 10 -10.04 -15.65 21.53
C VAL A 10 -10.03 -14.54 20.48
N LEU A 11 -9.38 -13.41 20.79
CA LEU A 11 -9.00 -12.44 19.77
C LEU A 11 -8.15 -13.23 18.78
N SER A 12 -8.74 -13.56 17.64
CA SER A 12 -8.08 -14.27 16.56
C SER A 12 -6.93 -13.39 16.12
N GLY A 13 -5.75 -13.62 16.72
CA GLY A 13 -4.53 -12.93 16.40
C GLY A 13 -4.16 -13.30 14.98
N THR A 14 -4.64 -12.53 14.01
CA THR A 14 -4.01 -12.49 12.71
C THR A 14 -2.63 -11.91 12.96
N ASN A 15 -1.63 -12.78 13.09
CA ASN A 15 -0.24 -12.38 13.18
C ASN A 15 0.03 -11.53 11.93
N ASP A 16 0.14 -10.22 12.11
CA ASP A 16 0.32 -9.32 10.98
C ASP A 16 1.75 -9.48 10.45
N ASP A 17 1.90 -10.30 9.41
CA ASP A 17 3.18 -10.56 8.74
C ASP A 17 3.70 -9.36 7.93
N SER A 18 3.08 -8.17 8.05
CA SER A 18 3.57 -6.92 7.47
C SER A 18 5.04 -6.65 7.83
N ALA A 19 5.44 -6.86 9.09
CA ALA A 19 6.83 -6.63 9.48
C ALA A 19 7.81 -7.54 8.72
N ALA A 20 7.47 -8.82 8.57
CA ALA A 20 8.26 -9.78 7.81
C ALA A 20 8.28 -9.42 6.32
N LEU A 21 7.13 -9.04 5.74
CA LEU A 21 7.05 -8.55 4.36
C LEU A 21 7.99 -7.36 4.13
N LEU A 22 7.91 -6.31 4.97
CA LEU A 22 8.75 -5.12 4.83
C LEU A 22 10.24 -5.47 4.94
N GLN A 23 10.61 -6.39 5.82
CA GLN A 23 11.99 -6.87 5.95
C GLN A 23 12.46 -7.58 4.66
N THR A 24 11.68 -8.54 4.14
CA THR A 24 12.05 -9.28 2.92
C THR A 24 12.10 -8.40 1.66
N LEU A 25 11.35 -7.29 1.64
CA LEU A 25 11.47 -6.26 0.60
C LEU A 25 12.77 -5.45 0.75
N ALA A 26 13.12 -5.09 1.98
CA ALA A 26 14.29 -4.26 2.28
C ALA A 26 15.61 -4.96 1.95
N ASP A 27 15.72 -6.27 2.23
CA ASP A 27 16.91 -7.06 1.93
C ASP A 27 16.86 -7.77 0.56
N GLY A 28 15.74 -7.63 -0.17
CA GLY A 28 15.56 -8.23 -1.49
C GLY A 28 15.32 -9.74 -1.48
N SER A 29 15.12 -10.36 -0.32
CA SER A 29 14.91 -11.81 -0.21
C SER A 29 13.51 -12.27 -0.63
N LEU A 30 12.54 -11.36 -0.77
CA LEU A 30 11.20 -11.71 -1.28
C LEU A 30 11.30 -12.17 -2.75
N PRO A 31 10.92 -13.42 -3.10
CA PRO A 31 10.94 -13.87 -4.48
C PRO A 31 10.02 -12.99 -5.35
N PRO A 32 10.45 -12.55 -6.55
CA PRO A 32 9.64 -11.67 -7.41
C PRO A 32 8.22 -12.20 -7.71
N ALA A 33 8.07 -13.53 -7.85
CA ALA A 33 6.78 -14.18 -8.07
C ALA A 33 5.82 -14.07 -6.86
N ARG A 34 6.33 -13.79 -5.66
CA ARG A 34 5.54 -13.57 -4.43
C ARG A 34 5.22 -12.10 -4.18
N PHE A 35 5.86 -11.17 -4.89
CA PHE A 35 5.53 -9.74 -4.78
C PHE A 35 4.30 -9.41 -5.63
N THR A 36 3.13 -9.83 -5.12
CA THR A 36 1.83 -9.59 -5.76
C THR A 36 1.30 -8.19 -5.47
N HIS A 37 0.26 -7.77 -6.20
CA HIS A 37 -0.46 -6.52 -5.93
C HIS A 37 -0.95 -6.42 -4.48
N ALA A 38 -1.47 -7.52 -3.92
CA ALA A 38 -1.89 -7.55 -2.52
C ALA A 38 -0.74 -7.26 -1.55
N GLN A 39 0.46 -7.79 -1.80
CA GLN A 39 1.64 -7.51 -0.99
C GLN A 39 2.14 -6.07 -1.16
N HIS A 40 2.05 -5.51 -2.37
CA HIS A 40 2.35 -4.10 -2.61
C HIS A 40 1.43 -3.17 -1.79
N LEU A 41 0.11 -3.42 -1.83
CA LEU A 41 -0.86 -2.67 -1.02
C LEU A 41 -0.61 -2.84 0.48
N LYS A 42 -0.33 -4.06 0.93
CA LYS A 42 -0.03 -4.37 2.33
C LYS A 42 1.20 -3.62 2.83
N ALA A 43 2.27 -3.58 2.02
CA ALA A 43 3.47 -2.82 2.33
C ALA A 43 3.18 -1.32 2.48
N GLY A 44 2.41 -0.73 1.57
CA GLY A 44 1.99 0.67 1.66
C GLY A 44 1.16 0.96 2.91
N TRP A 45 0.16 0.12 3.20
CA TRP A 45 -0.68 0.22 4.39
C TRP A 45 0.13 0.11 5.68
N ALA A 46 1.09 -0.82 5.76
CA ALA A 46 1.97 -0.99 6.91
C ALA A 46 2.90 0.21 7.12
N CYS A 47 3.48 0.76 6.05
CA CYS A 47 4.27 1.99 6.12
C CYS A 47 3.46 3.16 6.68
N LEU A 48 2.19 3.30 6.29
CA LEU A 48 1.28 4.35 6.78
C LEU A 48 0.89 4.16 8.25
N ARG A 49 0.61 2.92 8.66
CA ARG A 49 0.25 2.61 10.04
C ARG A 49 1.38 2.93 11.03
N ASP A 50 2.61 2.63 10.65
CA ASP A 50 3.78 2.74 11.54
C ASP A 50 4.41 4.15 11.53
N ALA A 51 3.99 5.06 10.64
CA ALA A 51 4.59 6.38 10.48
C ALA A 51 3.89 7.45 11.32
N ALA A 52 4.67 8.42 11.80
CA ALA A 52 4.15 9.59 12.52
C ALA A 52 3.36 10.54 11.61
N CYS A 53 3.75 10.65 10.33
CA CYS A 53 3.05 11.44 9.33
C CYS A 53 3.04 10.76 7.95
N ALA A 54 2.13 11.19 7.08
CA ALA A 54 1.96 10.60 5.75
C ALA A 54 3.20 10.82 4.84
N GLY A 55 3.92 11.92 5.00
CA GLY A 55 5.14 12.20 4.22
C GLY A 55 6.28 11.21 4.52
N ASP A 56 6.45 10.84 5.79
CA ASP A 56 7.43 9.83 6.20
C ASP A 56 7.06 8.45 5.65
N ALA A 57 5.78 8.09 5.69
CA ALA A 57 5.28 6.85 5.10
C ALA A 57 5.53 6.81 3.58
N GLU A 58 5.28 7.91 2.88
CA GLU A 58 5.53 8.04 1.43
C GLU A 58 7.00 7.84 1.09
N THR A 59 7.88 8.50 1.84
CA THR A 59 9.33 8.38 1.70
C THR A 59 9.81 6.96 1.98
N ARG A 60 9.36 6.36 3.08
CA ARG A 60 9.69 4.99 3.49
C ARG A 60 9.24 3.97 2.43
N PHE A 61 8.00 4.08 1.99
CA PHE A 61 7.41 3.17 1.00
C PHE A 61 8.13 3.25 -0.35
N CYS A 62 8.34 4.46 -0.87
CA CYS A 62 9.02 4.64 -2.15
C CYS A 62 10.47 4.13 -2.09
N THR A 63 11.20 4.43 -1.01
CA THR A 63 12.57 3.96 -0.79
C THR A 63 12.63 2.44 -0.74
N LEU A 64 11.68 1.82 -0.04
CA LEU A 64 11.57 0.35 0.07
C LEU A 64 11.36 -0.29 -1.31
N LEU A 65 10.40 0.21 -2.08
CA LEU A 65 10.11 -0.32 -3.42
C LEU A 65 11.31 -0.15 -4.36
N GLN A 66 11.94 1.03 -4.37
CA GLN A 66 13.12 1.31 -5.20
C GLN A 66 14.31 0.41 -4.82
N THR A 67 14.51 0.18 -3.52
CA THR A 67 15.53 -0.73 -3.02
C THR A 67 15.26 -2.16 -3.46
N TYR A 68 14.02 -2.64 -3.26
CA TYR A 68 13.61 -3.98 -3.66
C TYR A 68 13.83 -4.22 -5.16
N VAL A 69 13.30 -3.35 -6.03
CA VAL A 69 13.45 -3.52 -7.48
C VAL A 69 14.91 -3.43 -7.92
N ARG A 70 15.77 -2.70 -7.20
CA ARG A 70 17.22 -2.69 -7.45
C ARG A 70 17.87 -4.02 -7.09
N HIS A 71 17.52 -4.60 -5.94
CA HIS A 71 18.05 -5.92 -5.53
C HIS A 71 17.74 -7.02 -6.55
N ILE A 72 16.54 -7.00 -7.12
CA ILE A 72 16.09 -8.05 -8.07
C ILE A 72 16.35 -7.68 -9.54
N GLY A 73 17.04 -6.58 -9.83
CA GLY A 73 17.34 -6.13 -11.20
C GLY A 73 16.10 -5.76 -12.04
N ALA A 74 15.03 -5.29 -11.40
CA ALA A 74 13.74 -4.98 -12.02
C ALA A 74 13.36 -3.48 -11.94
N GLN A 75 14.34 -2.58 -11.90
CA GLN A 75 14.14 -1.12 -11.78
C GLN A 75 13.20 -0.57 -12.86
N ALA A 76 13.18 -1.20 -14.05
CA ALA A 76 12.27 -0.89 -15.14
C ALA A 76 10.78 -0.92 -14.71
N LYS A 77 10.42 -1.77 -13.73
CA LYS A 77 9.05 -1.95 -13.25
C LYS A 77 8.58 -0.87 -12.26
N TYR A 78 9.49 -0.08 -11.70
CA TYR A 78 9.10 0.97 -10.77
C TYR A 78 8.52 2.18 -11.51
N HIS A 79 7.44 2.73 -10.94
CA HIS A 79 6.76 3.91 -11.44
C HIS A 79 6.38 4.80 -10.25
N HIS A 80 7.08 5.92 -10.11
CA HIS A 80 7.00 6.76 -8.92
C HIS A 80 5.60 7.36 -8.70
N THR A 81 5.01 8.00 -9.73
CA THR A 81 3.67 8.59 -9.60
C THR A 81 2.60 7.57 -9.21
N LEU A 82 2.60 6.37 -9.82
CA LEU A 82 1.64 5.32 -9.46
C LEU A 82 1.78 4.86 -8.00
N SER A 83 3.02 4.65 -7.53
CA SER A 83 3.27 4.26 -6.13
C SER A 83 2.79 5.31 -5.13
N VAL A 84 3.10 6.59 -5.38
CA VAL A 84 2.68 7.70 -4.52
C VAL A 84 1.15 7.87 -4.54
N ALA A 85 0.55 7.90 -5.72
CA ALA A 85 -0.90 8.10 -5.87
C ALA A 85 -1.69 6.95 -5.21
N LEU A 86 -1.24 5.70 -5.38
CA LEU A 86 -1.87 4.55 -4.73
C LEU A 86 -1.73 4.62 -3.20
N LEU A 87 -0.57 5.04 -2.68
CA LEU A 87 -0.37 5.21 -1.25
C LEU A 87 -1.32 6.26 -0.66
N ARG A 88 -1.54 7.37 -1.36
CA ARG A 88 -2.49 8.42 -0.93
C ARG A 88 -3.94 7.92 -0.94
N LEU A 89 -4.31 7.09 -1.92
CA LEU A 89 -5.63 6.42 -1.93
C LEU A 89 -5.80 5.44 -0.76
N ILE A 90 -4.73 4.73 -0.39
CA ILE A 90 -4.70 3.84 0.79
C ILE A 90 -4.88 4.68 2.07
N GLU A 91 -4.12 5.75 2.24
CA GLU A 91 -4.17 6.59 3.45
C GLU A 91 -5.55 7.22 3.66
N ALA A 92 -6.17 7.74 2.60
CA ALA A 92 -7.51 8.32 2.67
C ALA A 92 -8.57 7.31 3.12
N ARG A 93 -8.44 6.04 2.74
CA ARG A 93 -9.31 4.94 3.19
C ARG A 93 -8.94 4.48 4.59
N ARG A 94 -7.65 4.38 4.91
CA ARG A 94 -7.15 3.95 6.23
C ARG A 94 -7.63 4.90 7.32
N ARG A 95 -7.67 6.21 7.05
CA ARG A 95 -8.22 7.22 7.98
C ARG A 95 -9.70 7.03 8.29
N GLN A 96 -10.47 6.41 7.41
CA GLN A 96 -11.88 6.07 7.66
C GLN A 96 -12.01 4.84 8.59
N MET A 97 -10.93 4.07 8.79
CA MET A 97 -10.90 2.85 9.59
C MET A 97 -9.64 2.78 10.48
N PRO A 98 -9.47 3.70 11.45
CA PRO A 98 -8.21 3.87 12.18
C PRO A 98 -7.79 2.67 13.04
N ALA A 99 -8.73 1.80 13.42
CA ALA A 99 -8.49 0.62 14.24
C ALA A 99 -8.54 -0.71 13.46
N ALA A 100 -8.72 -0.65 12.13
CA ALA A 100 -8.80 -1.87 11.32
C ALA A 100 -7.43 -2.52 11.18
N ASP A 101 -7.42 -3.86 11.17
CA ASP A 101 -6.28 -4.63 10.70
C ASP A 101 -6.26 -4.70 9.16
N TRP A 102 -5.21 -5.31 8.61
CA TRP A 102 -5.06 -5.47 7.17
C TRP A 102 -6.24 -6.24 6.53
N ALA A 103 -6.71 -7.30 7.18
CA ALA A 103 -7.77 -8.15 6.66
C ALA A 103 -9.10 -7.40 6.56
N SER A 104 -9.46 -6.65 7.61
CA SER A 104 -10.64 -5.81 7.66
C SER A 104 -10.56 -4.65 6.67
N PHE A 105 -9.39 -4.01 6.57
CA PHE A 105 -9.16 -2.91 5.62
C PHE A 105 -9.37 -3.36 4.18
N VAL A 106 -8.75 -4.47 3.77
CA VAL A 106 -8.82 -4.93 2.37
C VAL A 106 -10.20 -5.49 2.01
N ALA A 107 -10.92 -6.04 2.99
CA ALA A 107 -12.30 -6.48 2.82
C ALA A 107 -13.28 -5.29 2.66
N ALA A 108 -13.02 -4.17 3.34
CA ALA A 108 -13.85 -2.96 3.26
C ALA A 108 -13.64 -2.17 1.97
N PHE A 109 -12.44 -2.24 1.38
CA PHE A 109 -12.07 -1.52 0.15
C PHE A 109 -11.58 -2.47 -0.96
N PRO A 110 -12.43 -3.43 -1.41
CA PRO A 110 -12.03 -4.45 -2.36
C PRO A 110 -11.60 -3.90 -3.73
N GLU A 111 -12.02 -2.68 -4.08
CA GLU A 111 -11.62 -1.99 -5.29
C GLU A 111 -10.12 -1.69 -5.35
N LEU A 112 -9.44 -1.53 -4.19
CA LEU A 112 -7.99 -1.39 -4.16
C LEU A 112 -7.31 -2.63 -4.73
N GLN A 113 -7.84 -3.84 -4.50
CA GLN A 113 -7.28 -5.06 -5.07
C GLN A 113 -7.76 -5.33 -6.49
N ARG A 114 -9.04 -5.07 -6.77
CA ARG A 114 -9.70 -5.47 -8.02
C ARG A 114 -9.45 -4.48 -9.16
N ASP A 115 -9.33 -3.19 -8.85
CA ASP A 115 -9.29 -2.12 -9.86
C ASP A 115 -8.52 -0.87 -9.38
N ALA A 116 -7.33 -1.06 -8.79
CA ALA A 116 -6.48 0.07 -8.39
C ALA A 116 -6.19 1.03 -9.55
N LEU A 117 -6.03 0.49 -10.77
CA LEU A 117 -5.75 1.31 -11.94
C LEU A 117 -6.97 2.15 -12.35
N GLY A 118 -8.19 1.61 -12.32
CA GLY A 118 -9.42 2.38 -12.54
C GLY A 118 -9.60 3.50 -11.51
N LEU A 119 -9.26 3.26 -10.24
CA LEU A 119 -9.24 4.31 -9.22
C LEU A 119 -8.25 5.43 -9.56
N LEU A 120 -7.03 5.06 -9.95
CA LEU A 120 -6.01 6.02 -10.35
C LEU A 120 -6.43 6.80 -11.60
N HIS A 121 -7.15 6.17 -12.54
CA HIS A 121 -7.65 6.83 -13.74
C HIS A 121 -8.72 7.89 -13.48
N ARG A 122 -9.34 7.94 -12.31
CA ARG A 122 -10.18 9.08 -11.91
C ARG A 122 -9.36 10.36 -11.74
N HIS A 123 -8.11 10.21 -11.33
CA HIS A 123 -7.18 11.30 -11.05
C HIS A 123 -6.22 11.58 -12.20
N TYR A 124 -5.88 10.55 -12.96
CA TYR A 124 -4.86 10.63 -14.01
C TYR A 124 -5.37 10.14 -15.36
N SER A 125 -5.10 10.90 -16.42
CA SER A 125 -5.19 10.35 -17.77
C SER A 125 -4.09 9.32 -18.04
N PRO A 126 -4.33 8.34 -18.94
CA PRO A 126 -3.28 7.44 -19.39
C PRO A 126 -2.05 8.19 -19.93
N ALA A 127 -2.28 9.26 -20.71
CA ALA A 127 -1.21 10.09 -21.26
C ALA A 127 -0.37 10.79 -20.19
N ARG A 128 -0.97 11.18 -19.06
CA ARG A 128 -0.24 11.77 -17.92
C ARG A 128 0.68 10.77 -17.24
N LEU A 129 0.23 9.52 -17.12
CA LEU A 129 1.00 8.43 -16.50
C LEU A 129 2.08 7.87 -17.44
N ASP A 130 1.83 7.85 -18.75
CA ASP A 130 2.75 7.31 -19.76
C ASP A 130 3.86 8.32 -20.15
N THR A 131 4.52 8.90 -19.14
CA THR A 131 5.65 9.81 -19.34
C THR A 131 6.85 9.36 -18.52
N ALA A 132 8.05 9.59 -19.05
CA ALA A 132 9.29 9.32 -18.33
C ALA A 132 9.34 10.11 -17.00
N ASP A 133 8.79 11.33 -16.99
CA ASP A 133 8.72 12.16 -15.79
C ASP A 133 7.78 11.57 -14.73
N ALA A 134 6.55 11.17 -15.09
CA ALA A 134 5.64 10.50 -14.14
C ALA A 134 6.21 9.19 -13.57
N ARG A 135 7.03 8.50 -14.38
CA ARG A 135 7.70 7.28 -13.97
C ARG A 135 8.85 7.55 -12.99
N ALA A 136 9.58 8.64 -13.15
CA ALA A 136 10.75 8.99 -12.33
C ALA A 136 10.41 9.86 -11.10
N HIS A 137 9.44 10.76 -11.23
CA HIS A 137 9.05 11.77 -10.25
C HIS A 137 7.54 11.76 -10.05
N PHE A 138 7.08 12.40 -8.97
CA PHE A 138 5.66 12.57 -8.73
C PHE A 138 5.15 13.73 -9.58
N VAL A 139 4.19 13.44 -10.45
CA VAL A 139 3.45 14.47 -11.19
C VAL A 139 2.04 14.61 -10.62
N ALA A 140 1.58 15.85 -10.50
CA ALA A 140 0.22 16.12 -10.05
C ALA A 140 -0.84 15.54 -11.02
N PRO A 141 -2.01 15.11 -10.50
CA PRO A 141 -3.13 14.64 -11.32
C PRO A 141 -3.62 15.71 -12.30
N ASP A 142 -4.06 15.28 -13.48
CA ASP A 142 -4.62 16.12 -14.54
C ASP A 142 -6.15 15.99 -14.65
N ARG A 143 -6.79 15.21 -13.78
CA ARG A 143 -8.25 15.06 -13.65
C ARG A 143 -8.70 15.48 -12.24
N GLU A 144 -9.29 14.57 -11.46
CA GLU A 144 -9.68 14.84 -10.06
C GLU A 144 -8.44 14.96 -9.16
N ALA A 145 -8.46 15.88 -8.19
CA ALA A 145 -7.41 15.97 -7.18
C ALA A 145 -7.31 14.68 -6.35
N LEU A 146 -6.09 14.30 -5.95
CA LEU A 146 -5.90 13.16 -5.05
C LEU A 146 -6.39 13.50 -3.63
N PRO A 147 -6.95 12.53 -2.89
CA PRO A 147 -7.29 12.75 -1.48
C PRO A 147 -6.10 13.25 -0.66
N GLY A 148 -6.34 14.19 0.27
CA GLY A 148 -5.30 14.74 1.16
C GLY A 148 -4.35 15.76 0.51
N THR A 149 -4.66 16.25 -0.70
CA THR A 149 -3.96 17.38 -1.34
C THR A 149 -4.70 18.72 -1.18
N GLY A 150 -5.56 18.84 -0.16
CA GLY A 150 -6.30 20.05 0.19
C GLY A 150 -6.08 20.49 1.63
#